data_AF-A0A1I2JVR5-F1
#
_entry.id   AF-A0A1I2JVR5-F1
#
_cell.length_a   1.000
_cell.length_b   1.000
_cell.length_c   1.000
_cell.angle_alpha   90.00
_cell.angle_beta   90.00
_cell.angle_gamma   90.00
#
_symmetry.space_group_name_H-M   'P 1'
#
loop_
_entity.id
_entity.type
_entity.pdbx_description
1 polymer ?
#
loop_
_entity_poly.entity_id
_entity_poly.type
_entity_poly.pdbx_seq_one_letter_code
_entity_poly.pdbx_strand_id
1 'polypeptide(L)' 'MKRIWLSICYVLAPGFGMILAHITISFFNGADVTRQNTFKFFVYGIIAGIILLILRLLIKGKTLEG' A
#
# COMPACT_ATOMS: atom_id res chain seq x y z
N MET A 1 -15.35 -14.52 4.80
CA MET A 1 -14.66 -14.32 3.50
C MET A 1 -14.59 -12.86 3.04
N LYS A 2 -15.70 -12.10 2.95
CA LYS A 2 -15.68 -10.69 2.48
C LYS A 2 -14.73 -9.75 3.25
N ARG A 3 -14.53 -9.97 4.56
CA ARG A 3 -13.62 -9.19 5.41
C ARG A 3 -12.14 -9.38 5.07
N ILE A 4 -11.72 -10.61 4.77
CA ILE A 4 -10.31 -10.93 4.45
C ILE A 4 -9.92 -10.27 3.13
N TRP A 5 -10.80 -10.33 2.13
CA TRP A 5 -10.61 -9.64 0.85
C TRP A 5 -10.47 -8.12 1.01
N LEU A 6 -11.31 -7.51 1.84
CA LEU A 6 -11.19 -6.08 2.15
C LEU A 6 -9.85 -5.74 2.82
N SER A 7 -9.37 -6.56 3.76
CA SER A 7 -8.06 -6.36 4.37
C SER A 7 -6.91 -6.49 3.37
N ILE A 8 -6.97 -7.47 2.47
CA ILE A 8 -5.99 -7.65 1.40
C ILE A 8 -5.98 -6.43 0.47
N CYS A 9 -7.16 -5.95 0.06
CA CYS A 9 -7.26 -4.74 -0.77
C CYS A 9 -6.72 -3.49 -0.06
N TYR A 10 -6.96 -3.35 1.25
CA TYR A 10 -6.43 -2.24 2.05
C TYR A 10 -4.91 -2.18 2.11
N VAL A 11 -4.25 -3.34 2.04
CA VAL A 11 -2.79 -3.45 2.07
C VAL A 11 -2.18 -3.33 0.67
N LEU A 12 -2.77 -4.02 -0.32
CA LEU A 12 -2.25 -4.04 -1.69
C LEU A 12 -2.48 -2.72 -2.43
N ALA A 13 -3.62 -2.05 -2.25
CA ALA A 13 -3.93 -0.83 -3.01
C ALA A 13 -2.91 0.29 -2.77
N PRO A 14 -2.47 0.58 -1.54
CA PRO A 14 -1.39 1.55 -1.29
C PRO A 14 -0.04 1.10 -1.87
N GLY A 15 0.26 -0.20 -1.85
CA GLY A 15 1.45 -0.76 -2.51
C GLY A 15 1.50 -0.44 -3.99
N PHE A 16 0.43 -0.78 -4.73
CA PHE A 16 0.33 -0.50 -6.16
C PHE A 16 0.24 1.00 -6.46
N GLY A 17 -0.46 1.77 -5.62
CA GLY A 17 -0.55 3.23 -5.77
C GLY A 17 0.82 3.92 -5.67
N MET A 18 1.67 3.50 -4.73
CA MET A 18 3.02 4.03 -4.55
C MET A 18 3.95 3.66 -5.72
N ILE A 19 3.85 2.44 -6.27
CA ILE A 19 4.57 2.07 -7.50
C ILE A 19 4.15 2.99 -8.65
N LEU A 20 2.84 3.12 -8.87
CA LEU A 20 2.31 3.88 -10.00
C LEU A 20 2.70 5.37 -9.91
N ALA A 21 2.63 5.94 -8.70
CA ALA A 21 3.09 7.30 -8.44
C ALA A 21 4.58 7.46 -8.72
N HIS A 22 5.42 6.51 -8.27
CA HIS A 22 6.85 6.55 -8.52
C HIS A 22 7.18 6.47 -10.02
N ILE A 23 6.56 5.56 -10.76
CA ILE A 23 6.75 5.42 -12.21
C ILE A 23 6.33 6.71 -12.92
N THR A 24 5.18 7.28 -12.53
CA THR A 24 4.65 8.50 -13.14
C THR A 24 5.59 9.68 -12.90
N ILE A 25 6.00 9.92 -11.65
CA ILE A 25 6.93 11.00 -11.29
C ILE A 25 8.27 10.84 -12.02
N SER A 26 8.82 9.63 -12.04
CA SER A 26 10.07 9.35 -12.74
C SER A 26 9.96 9.57 -14.25
N PHE A 27 8.82 9.22 -14.85
CA PHE A 27 8.54 9.49 -16.27
C PHE A 27 8.49 10.99 -16.57
N PHE A 28 7.81 11.78 -15.73
CA PHE A 28 7.76 13.24 -15.87
C PHE A 28 9.12 13.92 -15.64
N ASN A 29 9.97 13.36 -14.79
CA ASN A 29 11.30 13.89 -14.48
C ASN A 29 12.41 13.35 -15.38
N GLY A 30 12.10 12.46 -16.35
CA GLY A 30 13.10 11.81 -17.20
C GLY A 30 14.10 10.94 -16.43
N ALA A 31 13.72 10.45 -15.25
CA ALA A 31 14.58 9.64 -14.39
C ALA A 31 14.37 8.14 -14.65
N ASP A 32 15.45 7.37 -14.62
CA ASP A 32 15.38 5.91 -14.78
C ASP A 32 14.64 5.24 -13.62
N VAL A 33 13.60 4.48 -13.96
CA VAL A 33 12.86 3.65 -13.01
C VAL A 33 13.62 2.34 -12.82
N THR A 34 14.42 2.26 -11.76
CA THR A 34 15.09 1.00 -11.39
C THR A 34 14.13 0.05 -10.68
N ARG A 35 14.30 -1.26 -10.93
CA ARG A 35 13.52 -2.31 -10.24
C ARG A 35 13.70 -2.25 -8.72
N GLN A 36 14.89 -1.90 -8.24
CA GLN A 36 15.17 -1.76 -6.81
C GLN A 36 14.37 -0.62 -6.17
N ASN A 37 14.32 0.56 -6.78
CA ASN A 37 13.53 1.67 -6.24
C ASN A 37 12.03 1.35 -6.29
N THR A 38 11.56 0.79 -7.39
CA THR A 38 10.15 0.36 -7.55
C THR A 38 9.74 -0.61 -6.44
N PHE A 39 10.59 -1.59 -6.14
CA PHE A 39 10.34 -2.54 -5.06
C PHE A 39 10.36 -1.86 -3.68
N LYS A 40 11.28 -0.93 -3.43
CA LYS A 40 11.29 -0.13 -2.18
C LYS A 40 9.98 0.65 -2.01
N PHE A 41 9.52 1.35 -3.06
CA PHE A 41 8.26 2.11 -3.02
C PHE A 41 7.04 1.20 -2.84
N PHE A 42 7.03 0.00 -3.42
CA PHE A 42 6.00 -1.00 -3.16
C PHE A 42 5.95 -1.38 -1.69
N VAL A 43 7.09 -1.72 -1.09
CA VAL A 43 7.18 -2.11 0.33
C VAL A 43 6.71 -0.96 1.23
N TYR A 44 7.10 0.29 0.94
CA TYR A 44 6.59 1.44 1.68
C TYR A 44 5.07 1.59 1.56
N GLY A 45 4.50 1.33 0.38
CA GLY A 45 3.05 1.30 0.21
C GLY A 45 2.38 0.19 1.00
N ILE A 46 2.94 -1.02 1.03
CA ILE A 46 2.42 -2.13 1.86
C ILE A 46 2.42 -1.77 3.34
N ILE A 47 3.52 -1.17 3.85
CA ILE A 47 3.62 -0.72 5.24
C ILE A 47 2.55 0.33 5.55
N ALA A 48 2.38 1.32 4.68
CA ALA A 48 1.33 2.34 4.82
C ALA A 48 -0.08 1.71 4.84
N GLY A 49 -0.33 0.72 3.98
CA GLY A 49 -1.60 -0.02 3.96
C GLY A 49 -1.88 -0.80 5.24
N ILE A 50 -0.85 -1.41 5.85
CA ILE A 50 -0.97 -2.09 7.15
C ILE A 50 -1.30 -1.07 8.26
N ILE A 51 -0.64 0.08 8.28
CA ILE A 51 -0.91 1.13 9.27
C ILE A 51 -2.36 1.63 9.14
N LEU A 52 -2.84 1.89 7.92
CA LEU A 52 -4.23 2.29 7.66
C LEU A 52 -5.22 1.21 8.07
N LEU A 53 -4.89 -0.06 7.85
CA LEU A 53 -5.72 -1.18 8.29
C LEU A 53 -5.83 -1.23 9.81
N ILE A 54 -4.70 -1.11 10.52
CA ILE A 54 -4.67 -1.08 11.99
C ILE A 54 -5.46 0.12 12.52
N LEU A 55 -5.25 1.31 11.96
CA LEU A 55 -5.98 2.52 12.34
C LEU A 55 -7.49 2.35 12.16
N ARG A 56 -7.91 1.76 11.04
CA ARG A 56 -9.33 1.46 10.77
C ARG A 56 -9.91 0.48 11.80
N LEU A 57 -9.14 -0.50 12.25
CA LEU A 57 -9.56 -1.47 13.26
C LEU A 57 -9.73 -0.82 14.64
N LEU A 58 -8.79 0.06 15.01
CA LEU A 58 -8.86 0.88 16.23
C LEU A 58 -10.11 1.77 16.23
N ILE A 59 -10.37 2.50 15.14
CA ILE A 59 -11.52 3.41 15.03
C ILE A 59 -12.85 2.64 15.05
N LYS A 60 -12.90 1.45 14.45
CA LYS A 60 -14.11 0.61 14.45
C LYS A 60 -14.31 -0.17 15.75
N GLY A 61 -13.40 -0.07 16.72
CA GLY A 61 -13.45 -0.84 17.97
C GLY A 61 -13.46 -2.36 17.75
N LYS A 62 -12.95 -2.84 16.61
CA LYS A 62 -12.91 -4.27 16.28
C LYS A 62 -11.47 -4.76 16.32
N THR A 63 -11.20 -5.67 17.25
CA THR A 63 -9.96 -6.44 17.28
C THR A 63 -9.88 -7.33 16.03
N LEU A 64 -8.68 -7.73 15.62
CA LEU A 64 -8.45 -8.71 14.54
C LEU A 64 -8.95 -10.12 14.91
N GLU A 65 -9.64 -10.25 16.03
CA GLU A 65 -10.22 -11.44 16.62
C GLU A 65 -11.77 -11.32 16.58
N GLY A 66 -12.39 -11.36 15.39
CA GLY A 66 -13.88 -11.40 15.23
C GLY A 66 -14.49 -10.55 14.12
#